data_AF-A0A2J7VMN3-F1
#
_entry.id   AF-A0A2J7VMN3-F1
#
_cell.length_a   1.000
_cell.length_b   1.000
_cell.length_c   1.000
_cell.angle_alpha   90.00
_cell.angle_beta   90.00
_cell.angle_gamma   90.00
#
_symmetry.space_group_name_H-M   'P 1'
#
loop_
_entity.id
_entity.type
_entity.pdbx_description
1 polymer ?
#
loop_
_entity_poly.entity_id
_entity_poly.type
_entity_poly.pdbx_seq_one_letter_code
_entity_poly.pdbx_strand_id
1 'polypeptide(L)'
;MAVIRQHKIVWGGHPAITPMIWSICEDLGVDYSGAVVLYQSTFFKDRYPEENDRFHNVVFTNAVAGDREASLLLMREEMLSRDDLVAAVFIGGMEGVEAEHELFRKFHPAAKVLPVPSPGGAALNLAKDQGYFADADLGDVDFAQLFHTHLALNIQGAAS
;
A
#
# COMPACT_ATOMS: atom_id res chain seq x y z
N MET A 1 2.82 -10.61 -22.53
CA MET A 1 4.02 -9.92 -21.99
C MET A 1 4.14 -10.27 -20.52
N ALA A 2 5.28 -10.81 -20.11
CA ALA A 2 5.51 -11.16 -18.71
C ALA A 2 5.73 -9.89 -17.89
N VAL A 3 4.73 -9.51 -17.07
CA VAL A 3 4.95 -8.55 -15.98
C VAL A 3 5.77 -9.30 -14.94
N ILE A 4 7.09 -9.14 -14.96
CA ILE A 4 7.94 -9.60 -13.87
C ILE A 4 7.57 -8.73 -12.66
N ARG A 5 6.80 -9.29 -11.73
CA ARG A 5 6.52 -8.64 -10.44
C ARG A 5 7.81 -8.64 -9.62
N GLN A 6 8.43 -7.46 -9.53
CA GLN A 6 9.66 -7.25 -8.75
C GLN A 6 9.39 -6.93 -7.28
N HIS A 7 8.15 -6.59 -6.92
CA HIS A 7 7.80 -6.10 -5.60
C HIS A 7 6.62 -6.87 -4.99
N LYS A 8 6.69 -7.05 -3.67
CA LYS A 8 5.57 -7.51 -2.84
C LYS A 8 4.73 -6.31 -2.41
N ILE A 9 3.41 -6.46 -2.40
CA ILE A 9 2.49 -5.40 -1.98
C ILE A 9 2.09 -5.63 -0.52
N VAL A 10 2.22 -4.61 0.32
CA VAL A 10 1.81 -4.65 1.74
C VAL A 10 0.71 -3.62 1.95
N TRP A 11 -0.41 -3.99 2.57
CA TRP A 11 -1.50 -3.06 2.91
C TRP A 11 -2.32 -3.53 4.13
N GLY A 12 -3.10 -2.61 4.69
CA GLY A 12 -4.07 -2.88 5.76
C GLY A 12 -5.43 -3.26 5.17
N GLY A 13 -6.08 -4.31 5.70
CA GLY A 13 -7.26 -4.94 5.14
C GLY A 13 -8.51 -4.09 5.15
N HIS A 14 -8.56 -3.16 4.21
CA HIS A 14 -9.69 -2.31 3.94
C HIS A 14 -10.77 -3.15 3.23
N PRO A 15 -12.03 -3.18 3.72
CA PRO A 15 -13.09 -4.05 3.19
C PRO A 15 -13.35 -3.90 1.69
N ALA A 16 -13.10 -2.72 1.13
CA ALA A 16 -13.26 -2.46 -0.30
C ALA A 16 -12.04 -2.85 -1.17
N ILE A 17 -10.84 -2.89 -0.59
CA ILE A 17 -9.59 -3.10 -1.35
C ILE A 17 -9.23 -4.59 -1.37
N THR A 18 -9.44 -5.30 -0.27
CA THR A 18 -9.08 -6.71 -0.16
C THR A 18 -9.74 -7.59 -1.23
N PRO A 19 -11.05 -7.48 -1.53
CA PRO A 19 -11.68 -8.27 -2.60
C PRO A 19 -11.16 -7.90 -4.00
N MET A 20 -10.79 -6.64 -4.22
CA MET A 20 -10.24 -6.18 -5.50
C MET A 20 -8.86 -6.76 -5.75
N ILE A 21 -7.96 -6.73 -4.76
CA ILE A 21 -6.63 -7.36 -4.88
C ILE A 21 -6.76 -8.87 -5.07
N TRP A 22 -7.74 -9.48 -4.39
CA TRP A 22 -8.08 -10.88 -4.61
C TRP A 22 -8.37 -11.11 -6.11
N SER A 23 -9.40 -10.47 -6.68
CA SER A 23 -9.78 -10.66 -8.08
C SER A 23 -8.62 -10.47 -9.06
N ILE A 24 -7.79 -9.44 -8.87
CA ILE A 24 -6.67 -9.12 -9.77
C ILE A 24 -5.62 -10.22 -9.80
N CYS A 25 -5.25 -10.76 -8.63
CA CYS A 25 -4.24 -11.82 -8.59
C CYS A 25 -4.79 -13.14 -9.16
N GLU A 26 -6.11 -13.36 -9.11
CA GLU A 26 -6.80 -14.53 -9.68
C GLU A 26 -6.76 -14.43 -11.20
N ASP A 27 -7.14 -13.27 -11.75
CA ASP A 27 -7.12 -12.97 -13.18
C ASP A 27 -5.70 -13.06 -13.77
N LEU A 28 -4.69 -12.66 -13.00
CA LEU A 28 -3.29 -12.69 -13.41
C LEU A 28 -2.61 -14.06 -13.17
N GLY A 29 -3.29 -15.03 -12.54
CA GLY A 29 -2.72 -16.33 -12.19
C GLY A 29 -1.49 -16.23 -11.28
N VAL A 30 -1.44 -15.22 -10.41
CA VAL A 30 -0.30 -14.94 -9.52
C VAL A 30 -0.53 -15.62 -8.18
N ASP A 31 0.48 -16.32 -7.68
CA ASP A 31 0.46 -16.83 -6.30
C ASP A 31 0.44 -15.66 -5.30
N TYR A 32 -0.69 -15.51 -4.64
CA TYR A 32 -0.95 -14.52 -3.62
C TYR A 32 0.07 -14.55 -2.48
N SER A 33 0.46 -15.73 -2.03
CA SER A 33 1.31 -15.89 -0.85
C SER A 33 2.69 -15.22 -1.04
N GLY A 34 3.18 -15.22 -2.28
CA GLY A 34 4.42 -14.56 -2.68
C GLY A 34 4.27 -13.09 -3.07
N ALA A 35 3.07 -12.67 -3.47
CA ALA A 35 2.84 -11.38 -4.11
C ALA A 35 2.34 -10.28 -3.15
N VAL A 36 1.73 -10.66 -2.04
CA VAL A 36 1.05 -9.73 -1.12
C VAL A 36 1.38 -9.99 0.36
N VAL A 37 1.08 -9.03 1.24
CA VAL A 37 0.98 -9.20 2.70
C VAL A 37 -0.18 -8.35 3.19
N LEU A 38 -1.13 -8.98 3.88
CA LEU A 38 -2.32 -8.32 4.39
C LEU A 38 -2.19 -8.12 5.90
N TYR A 39 -2.34 -6.90 6.38
CA TYR A 39 -2.41 -6.61 7.82
C TYR A 39 -3.86 -6.41 8.26
N GLN A 40 -4.26 -7.03 9.38
CA GLN A 40 -5.63 -6.92 9.86
C GLN A 40 -5.69 -6.86 11.40
N SER A 41 -6.29 -5.81 11.94
CA SER A 41 -6.53 -5.74 13.38
C SER A 41 -7.68 -6.66 13.79
N THR A 42 -7.47 -7.45 14.84
CA THR A 42 -8.49 -8.31 15.50
C THR A 42 -9.67 -7.53 16.06
N PHE A 43 -9.56 -6.20 16.16
CA PHE A 43 -10.69 -5.31 16.50
C PHE A 43 -11.85 -5.44 15.51
N PHE A 44 -11.55 -5.73 14.24
CA PHE A 44 -12.55 -5.83 13.18
C PHE A 44 -12.94 -7.26 12.80
N LYS A 45 -12.59 -8.27 13.62
CA LYS A 45 -12.77 -9.69 13.27
C LYS A 45 -14.17 -10.07 12.80
N ASP A 46 -15.20 -9.44 13.37
CA ASP A 46 -16.61 -9.73 13.05
C ASP A 46 -17.09 -9.00 11.78
N ARG A 47 -16.17 -8.27 11.11
CA ARG A 47 -16.43 -7.46 9.90
C ARG A 47 -15.44 -7.74 8.78
N TYR A 48 -14.65 -8.81 8.90
CA TYR A 48 -13.75 -9.19 7.83
C TYR A 48 -14.55 -9.59 6.59
N PRO A 49 -14.10 -9.19 5.39
CA PRO A 49 -14.67 -9.73 4.16
C PRO A 49 -14.36 -11.23 4.07
N GLU A 50 -15.24 -12.01 3.42
CA GLU A 50 -15.07 -13.48 3.29
C GLU A 50 -13.76 -13.83 2.58
N GLU A 51 -13.25 -12.94 1.73
CA GLU A 51 -11.99 -13.10 1.02
C GLU A 51 -10.78 -13.16 1.97
N ASN A 52 -10.86 -12.62 3.20
CA ASN A 52 -9.76 -12.70 4.18
C ASN A 52 -9.33 -14.15 4.44
N ASP A 53 -10.26 -15.11 4.43
CA ASP A 53 -9.98 -16.54 4.64
C ASP A 53 -9.16 -17.16 3.50
N ARG A 54 -9.12 -16.49 2.35
CA ARG A 54 -8.34 -16.91 1.17
C ARG A 54 -6.90 -16.39 1.20
N PHE A 55 -6.61 -15.40 2.05
CA PHE A 55 -5.25 -14.91 2.24
C PHE A 55 -4.54 -15.80 3.27
N HIS A 56 -3.63 -16.64 2.79
CA HIS A 56 -2.83 -17.50 3.68
C HIS A 56 -1.70 -16.75 4.42
N ASN A 57 -1.52 -15.46 4.13
CA ASN A 57 -0.43 -14.59 4.59
C ASN A 57 -0.94 -13.32 5.28
N VAL A 58 -2.04 -13.44 6.04
CA VAL A 58 -2.55 -12.35 6.89
C VAL A 58 -1.71 -12.23 8.16
N VAL A 59 -1.26 -11.02 8.45
CA VAL A 59 -0.67 -10.64 9.73
C VAL A 59 -1.77 -10.02 10.59
N PHE A 60 -2.15 -10.71 11.66
CA PHE A 60 -3.15 -10.22 12.60
C PHE A 60 -2.48 -9.40 13.70
N THR A 61 -3.00 -8.20 13.96
CA THR A 61 -2.57 -7.35 15.07
C THR A 61 -3.62 -7.35 16.18
N ASN A 62 -3.17 -7.20 17.42
CA ASN A 62 -4.08 -7.24 18.58
C ASN A 62 -5.01 -6.01 18.60
N ALA A 63 -6.23 -6.22 19.08
CA ALA A 63 -7.15 -5.13 19.38
C ALA A 63 -6.69 -4.42 20.66
N VAL A 64 -6.76 -3.09 20.65
CA VAL A 64 -6.73 -2.29 21.87
C VAL A 64 -8.16 -2.23 22.42
N ALA A 65 -8.32 -2.58 23.69
CA ALA A 65 -9.64 -2.85 24.29
C ALA A 65 -10.61 -1.66 24.14
N GLY A 66 -11.65 -1.85 23.32
CA GLY A 66 -12.70 -0.85 23.08
C GLY A 66 -12.24 0.38 22.29
N ASP A 67 -11.00 0.41 21.81
CA ASP A 67 -10.43 1.57 21.13
C ASP A 67 -10.10 1.26 19.67
N ARG A 68 -10.97 1.75 18.79
CA ARG A 68 -10.83 1.60 17.34
C ARG A 68 -9.57 2.29 16.83
N GLU A 69 -9.32 3.53 17.25
CA GLU A 69 -8.22 4.33 16.71
C GLU A 69 -6.88 3.79 17.19
N ALA A 70 -6.77 3.39 18.45
CA ALA A 70 -5.57 2.75 18.96
C ALA A 70 -5.32 1.37 18.30
N SER A 71 -6.37 0.60 18.01
CA SER A 71 -6.24 -0.65 17.27
C SER A 71 -5.75 -0.46 15.83
N LEU A 72 -6.24 0.59 15.16
CA LEU A 72 -5.79 0.99 13.82
C LEU A 72 -4.36 1.52 13.84
N LEU A 73 -4.01 2.35 14.82
CA LEU A 73 -2.67 2.90 14.98
C LEU A 73 -1.66 1.77 15.19
N LEU A 74 -1.92 0.84 16.12
CA LEU A 74 -1.06 -0.31 16.35
C LEU A 74 -0.84 -1.12 15.07
N MET A 75 -1.91 -1.40 14.33
CA MET A 75 -1.83 -2.10 13.05
C MET A 75 -0.97 -1.34 12.03
N ARG A 76 -1.15 -0.02 11.92
CA ARG A 76 -0.36 0.83 11.01
C ARG A 76 1.11 0.87 11.42
N GLU A 77 1.42 0.98 12.70
CA GLU A 77 2.79 0.99 13.20
C GLU A 77 3.49 -0.34 12.91
N GLU A 78 2.85 -1.48 13.19
CA GLU A 78 3.41 -2.80 12.87
C GLU A 78 3.59 -3.02 11.36
N MET A 79 2.64 -2.53 10.55
CA MET A 79 2.69 -2.66 9.10
C MET A 79 3.75 -1.76 8.47
N LEU A 80 3.79 -0.48 8.85
CA LEU A 80 4.63 0.54 8.21
C LEU A 80 6.05 0.58 8.77
N SER A 81 6.33 -0.04 9.91
CA SER A 81 7.70 -0.15 10.47
C SER A 81 8.54 -1.27 9.85
N ARG A 82 7.95 -2.10 8.99
CA ARG A 82 8.65 -3.15 8.24
C ARG A 82 9.87 -2.59 7.51
N ASP A 83 11.00 -3.25 7.63
CA ASP A 83 12.29 -2.86 7.03
C ASP A 83 12.39 -3.18 5.53
N ASP A 84 11.52 -4.05 5.02
CA ASP A 84 11.47 -4.44 3.61
C ASP A 84 10.62 -3.53 2.71
N LEU A 85 10.13 -2.40 3.25
CA LEU A 85 9.40 -1.40 2.48
C LEU A 85 10.35 -0.42 1.78
N VAL A 86 10.37 -0.47 0.45
CA VAL A 86 11.22 0.40 -0.37
C VAL A 86 10.50 1.68 -0.84
N ALA A 87 9.16 1.67 -0.83
CA ALA A 87 8.33 2.79 -1.25
C ALA A 87 6.91 2.68 -0.68
N ALA A 88 6.22 3.82 -0.60
CA ALA A 88 4.78 3.89 -0.34
C ALA A 88 4.05 4.50 -1.54
N VAL A 89 2.93 3.87 -1.92
CA VAL A 89 2.03 4.36 -2.96
C VAL A 89 0.70 4.69 -2.30
N PHE A 90 0.24 5.93 -2.45
CA PHE A 90 -1.03 6.39 -1.89
C PHE A 90 -2.03 6.63 -3.02
N ILE A 91 -3.22 6.03 -2.97
CA ILE A 91 -4.22 6.12 -4.04
C ILE A 91 -5.56 6.53 -3.43
N GLY A 92 -6.13 7.65 -3.88
CA GLY A 92 -7.44 8.12 -3.43
C GLY A 92 -7.47 8.46 -1.94
N GLY A 93 -8.49 7.94 -1.24
CA GLY A 93 -8.57 7.91 0.22
C GLY A 93 -9.11 9.18 0.89
N MET A 94 -9.16 9.10 2.22
CA MET A 94 -9.57 10.13 3.18
C MET A 94 -8.47 10.26 4.26
N GLU A 95 -8.80 10.69 5.48
CA GLU A 95 -7.87 10.94 6.60
C GLU A 95 -6.86 9.81 6.89
N GLY A 96 -7.21 8.55 6.62
CA GLY A 96 -6.31 7.41 6.84
C GLY A 96 -5.01 7.47 6.02
N VAL A 97 -5.04 8.05 4.83
CA VAL A 97 -3.88 8.19 3.94
C VAL A 97 -2.84 9.16 4.53
N GLU A 98 -3.30 10.27 5.11
CA GLU A 98 -2.42 11.27 5.73
C GLU A 98 -1.73 10.67 6.97
N ALA A 99 -2.49 9.98 7.82
CA ALA A 99 -1.93 9.29 8.99
C ALA A 99 -0.89 8.23 8.61
N GLU A 100 -1.14 7.45 7.54
CA GLU A 100 -0.20 6.45 7.03
C GLU A 100 1.03 7.08 6.39
N HIS A 101 0.87 8.22 5.72
CA HIS A 101 1.98 8.98 5.17
C HIS A 101 2.94 9.50 6.24
N GLU A 102 2.40 10.11 7.29
CA GLU A 102 3.20 10.61 8.41
C GLU A 102 3.98 9.49 9.09
N LEU A 103 3.31 8.36 9.38
CA LEU A 103 3.95 7.17 9.95
C LEU A 103 5.01 6.59 9.01
N PHE A 104 4.71 6.44 7.72
CA PHE A 104 5.66 5.92 6.74
C PHE A 104 6.90 6.80 6.64
N ARG A 105 6.76 8.13 6.62
CA ARG A 105 7.89 9.06 6.60
C ARG A 105 8.72 9.02 7.89
N LYS A 106 8.08 8.78 9.03
CA LYS A 106 8.77 8.60 10.32
C LYS A 106 9.63 7.33 10.33
N PHE A 107 9.12 6.21 9.82
CA PHE A 107 9.86 4.95 9.79
C PHE A 107 10.87 4.88 8.64
N HIS A 108 10.52 5.46 7.49
CA HIS A 108 11.27 5.36 6.23
C HIS A 108 11.55 6.73 5.61
N PRO A 109 12.36 7.59 6.27
CA PRO A 109 12.57 8.97 5.83
C PRO A 109 13.17 9.07 4.42
N ALA A 110 13.98 8.08 4.03
CA ALA A 110 14.64 8.03 2.72
C ALA A 110 13.85 7.24 1.66
N ALA A 111 12.78 6.52 2.03
CA ALA A 111 12.01 5.73 1.09
C ALA A 111 11.20 6.61 0.15
N LYS A 112 10.88 6.06 -1.00
CA LYS A 112 10.12 6.77 -2.02
C LYS A 112 8.66 6.88 -1.63
N VAL A 113 8.06 8.04 -1.86
CA VAL A 113 6.62 8.26 -1.65
C VAL A 113 6.02 8.68 -2.98
N LEU A 114 4.95 7.99 -3.37
CA LEU A 114 4.26 8.18 -4.64
C LEU A 114 2.75 8.38 -4.38
N PRO A 115 2.29 9.61 -4.16
CA PRO A 115 0.88 9.91 -4.09
C PRO A 115 0.28 9.97 -5.51
N VAL A 116 -0.62 9.05 -5.82
CA VAL A 116 -1.28 8.98 -7.12
C VAL A 116 -2.48 9.94 -7.11
N PRO A 117 -2.43 11.06 -7.87
CA PRO A 117 -3.36 12.17 -7.72
C PRO A 117 -4.77 11.86 -8.26
N SER A 118 -4.88 10.94 -9.22
CA SER A 118 -6.16 10.39 -9.68
C SER A 118 -6.42 9.08 -8.93
N PRO A 119 -7.53 8.92 -8.19
CA PRO A 119 -8.86 9.49 -8.44
C PRO A 119 -9.23 10.78 -7.65
N GLY A 120 -8.28 11.45 -7.01
CA GLY A 120 -8.52 12.62 -6.14
C GLY A 120 -8.38 12.28 -4.65
N GLY A 121 -9.02 13.06 -3.78
CA GLY A 121 -9.04 12.80 -2.33
C GLY A 121 -7.71 13.09 -1.61
N ALA A 122 -7.45 12.38 -0.53
CA ALA A 122 -6.29 12.61 0.33
C ALA A 122 -4.95 12.44 -0.41
N ALA A 123 -4.85 11.50 -1.36
CA ALA A 123 -3.64 11.35 -2.17
C ALA A 123 -3.35 12.58 -3.06
N LEU A 124 -4.37 13.24 -3.61
CA LEU A 124 -4.20 14.49 -4.36
C LEU A 124 -3.74 15.64 -3.47
N ASN A 125 -4.34 15.76 -2.28
CA ASN A 125 -3.93 16.77 -1.30
C ASN A 125 -2.47 16.53 -0.89
N LEU A 126 -2.12 15.28 -0.59
CA LEU A 126 -0.76 14.88 -0.27
C LEU A 126 0.23 15.23 -1.37
N ALA A 127 -0.12 14.98 -2.64
CA ALA A 127 0.71 15.34 -3.79
C ALA A 127 0.99 16.85 -3.87
N LYS A 128 -0.02 17.68 -3.61
CA LYS A 128 0.07 19.15 -3.67
C LYS A 128 0.77 19.74 -2.45
N ASP A 129 0.34 19.36 -1.25
CA ASP A 129 0.77 19.99 0.00
C ASP A 129 2.22 19.68 0.35
N GLN A 130 2.71 18.50 -0.06
CA GLN A 130 4.08 18.06 0.19
C GLN A 130 5.00 18.23 -1.04
N GLY A 131 4.48 18.76 -2.15
CA GLY A 131 5.26 19.06 -3.36
C GLY A 131 5.85 17.83 -4.06
N TYR A 132 5.17 16.68 -4.03
CA TYR A 132 5.67 15.44 -4.66
C TYR A 132 5.68 15.50 -6.19
N PHE A 133 4.84 16.34 -6.79
CA PHE A 133 4.73 16.53 -8.23
C PHE A 133 4.73 18.02 -8.56
N ALA A 134 5.27 18.38 -9.72
CA ALA A 134 5.03 19.69 -10.30
C ALA A 134 3.57 19.76 -10.80
N ASP A 135 2.94 20.93 -10.77
CA ASP A 135 1.53 21.11 -11.17
C ASP A 135 1.21 20.54 -12.58
N ALA A 136 2.20 20.46 -13.46
CA ALA A 136 2.07 19.91 -14.81
C ALA A 136 1.90 18.37 -14.85
N ASP A 137 2.40 17.64 -13.85
CA ASP A 137 2.36 16.16 -13.79
C ASP A 137 1.04 15.62 -13.20
N LEU A 138 0.16 16.50 -12.71
CA LEU A 138 -1.10 16.12 -12.06
C LEU A 138 -2.23 15.80 -13.06
N GLY A 139 -2.05 16.14 -14.35
CA GLY A 139 -3.11 16.12 -15.37
C GLY A 139 -3.16 14.87 -16.26
N ASP A 140 -2.07 14.13 -16.41
CA ASP A 140 -1.96 13.01 -17.35
C ASP A 140 -1.25 11.84 -16.66
N VAL A 141 -2.03 10.84 -16.21
CA VAL A 141 -1.49 9.75 -15.40
C VAL A 141 -1.42 8.46 -16.22
N ASP A 142 -0.35 8.32 -17.00
CA ASP A 142 0.09 6.98 -17.41
C ASP A 142 0.64 6.27 -16.16
N PHE A 143 -0.21 5.50 -15.48
CA PHE A 143 0.16 4.76 -14.28
C PHE A 143 1.31 3.78 -14.54
N ALA A 144 1.37 3.18 -15.73
CA ALA A 144 2.44 2.23 -16.07
C ALA A 144 3.78 2.96 -16.16
N GLN A 145 3.80 4.12 -16.84
CA GLN A 145 4.98 4.97 -16.90
C GLN A 145 5.37 5.53 -15.53
N LEU A 146 4.39 5.95 -14.72
CA LEU A 146 4.61 6.45 -13.37
C LEU A 146 5.29 5.38 -12.49
N PHE A 147 4.72 4.17 -12.43
CA PHE A 147 5.30 3.09 -11.65
C PHE A 147 6.63 2.62 -12.21
N HIS A 148 6.81 2.56 -13.53
CA HIS A 148 8.10 2.21 -14.13
C HIS A 148 9.18 3.23 -13.79
N THR A 149 8.90 4.53 -13.98
CA THR A 149 9.84 5.61 -13.70
C THR A 149 10.20 5.67 -12.23
N HIS A 150 9.24 5.41 -11.35
CA HIS A 150 9.44 5.61 -9.93
C HIS A 150 9.88 4.36 -9.17
N LEU A 151 9.45 3.16 -9.58
CA LEU A 151 9.59 1.92 -8.82
C LEU A 151 10.28 0.79 -9.60
N ALA A 152 10.70 0.98 -10.85
CA ALA A 152 11.52 -0.04 -11.51
C ALA A 152 12.86 -0.18 -10.77
N LEU A 153 13.21 -1.41 -10.37
CA LEU A 153 14.55 -1.68 -9.88
C LEU A 153 15.50 -1.60 -11.08
N ASN A 154 16.48 -0.70 -11.03
CA ASN A 154 17.60 -0.76 -11.95
C ASN A 154 18.34 -2.06 -11.66
N ILE A 155 18.18 -3.05 -12.53
CA ILE A 155 19.08 -4.20 -12.57
C ILE A 155 20.41 -3.66 -13.12
N GLN A 156 21.22 -3.05 -12.26
CA GLN A 156 22.65 -2.92 -12.57
C GLN A 156 23.18 -4.35 -12.57
N GLY A 157 23.54 -4.81 -13.77
CA GLY A 157 24.00 -6.17 -14.00
C GLY A 157 25.11 -6.54 -13.03
N ALA A 158 24.90 -7.65 -12.33
CA ALA A 158 26.01 -8.51 -11.94
C ALA A 158 26.58 -9.13 -13.23
N ALA A 159 27.35 -8.32 -13.97
CA ALA A 159 28.30 -8.85 -14.94
C ALA A 159 29.57 -9.16 -14.15
N SER A 160 29.76 -10.46 -13.94
CA SER A 160 31.02 -11.22 -13.78
C SER A 160 32.30 -10.45 -13.49
#